data_AF-A0A8T4JJR7-F1
#
_entry.id   AF-A0A8T4JJR7-F1
#
_cell.length_a   1.000
_cell.length_b   1.000
_cell.length_c   1.000
_cell.angle_alpha   90.00
_cell.angle_beta   90.00
_cell.angle_gamma   90.00
#
_symmetry.space_group_name_H-M   'P 1'
#
loop_
_entity.id
_entity.type
_entity.pdbx_description
1 polymer ?
#
loop_
_entity_poly.entity_id
_entity_poly.type
_entity_poly.pdbx_seq_one_letter_code
_entity_poly.pdbx_strand_id
1 'polypeptide(L)'
;MVKDNINSNRRYIRGYGRYSSRKRFELQKRELNKEEISEIKKYLDNPTNSGIWILKAKWMEFEGVSLYLKNEIQKFFESEKQESSYKIKLNELEDIDKDELISNIKGLTFIFNLFSYLCAIDKRDKPLLKYLESHDDEIMIISKIVNLKSFKIKYQDALNYFKNNINYDHFYTSVKTNKITPIQNGFFVYIEVERPRDDFHKDYRNLYLTSTSPEPLECLKLFYEKLDKIKDIEMLPIYSPQEEVFTPYFAFLEPIYPSFISDIKINELIRDAISEYDEMRYPYCIHLIGLVSEEYFVQIYETLFREICSENPLGKIYNSIGNKIKDISEIHPKKEPDFELLYQEIKKLQQRIREGDDKITKEFLVLLSKIVSSIKENKKYICERIVSTQNKNIPNSIFPKQLQENIRKLIEYRNMVSHRGESHIGEPEALKTVYYCITLILWWNREKELIDWKKHKVNTQEVIEEITKRNHFNSN
;
A
#
# COMPACT_ATOMS: atom_id res chain seq x y z
N MET A 1 -41.34 49.83 10.36
CA MET A 1 -41.45 48.92 9.21
C MET A 1 -40.23 49.15 8.33
N VAL A 2 -39.35 48.13 8.25
CA VAL A 2 -38.62 47.63 7.05
C VAL A 2 -38.04 48.69 6.10
N LYS A 3 -36.78 48.70 5.68
CA LYS A 3 -35.49 47.99 5.94
C LYS A 3 -34.53 48.78 5.04
N ASP A 4 -33.37 49.20 5.54
CA ASP A 4 -32.17 49.32 4.69
C ASP A 4 -30.94 49.10 5.58
N ASN A 5 -30.49 47.84 5.56
CA ASN A 5 -29.30 47.36 6.22
C ASN A 5 -28.13 47.46 5.23
N ILE A 6 -27.30 48.48 5.36
CA ILE A 6 -25.94 48.48 4.85
C ILE A 6 -25.03 48.61 6.07
N ASN A 7 -24.67 47.47 6.66
CA ASN A 7 -23.63 47.41 7.68
C ASN A 7 -22.38 46.76 7.09
N SER A 8 -21.34 47.59 7.07
CA SER A 8 -19.98 47.34 6.63
C SER A 8 -19.28 46.26 7.45
N ASN A 9 -19.00 45.11 6.83
CA ASN A 9 -18.04 44.15 7.34
C ASN A 9 -16.60 44.61 7.02
N ARG A 10 -16.00 45.38 7.92
CA ARG A 10 -14.54 45.59 7.93
C ARG A 10 -13.86 44.31 8.41
N ARG A 11 -13.39 43.50 7.46
CA ARG A 11 -12.41 42.43 7.73
C ARG A 11 -11.07 43.07 8.12
N TYR A 12 -10.69 42.91 9.38
CA TYR A 12 -9.32 43.10 9.83
C TYR A 12 -8.43 42.02 9.22
N ILE A 13 -7.75 42.35 8.13
CA ILE A 13 -6.59 41.60 7.65
C ILE A 13 -5.42 41.98 8.57
N ARG A 14 -5.15 41.16 9.60
CA ARG A 14 -3.86 41.21 10.30
C ARG A 14 -2.83 40.53 9.41
N GLY A 15 -2.10 41.34 8.65
CA GLY A 15 -0.91 40.92 7.94
C GLY A 15 0.14 40.46 8.94
N TYR A 16 0.45 39.16 8.93
CA TYR A 16 1.69 38.66 9.52
C TYR A 16 2.85 39.18 8.65
N GLY A 17 3.53 40.20 9.18
CA GLY A 17 4.77 40.71 8.64
C GLY A 17 5.79 39.59 8.53
N ARG A 18 6.29 39.40 7.29
CA ARG A 18 7.46 38.59 6.99
C ARG A 18 8.67 39.19 7.71
N TYR A 19 9.03 38.62 8.85
CA TYR A 19 10.41 38.68 9.33
C TYR A 19 11.17 37.50 8.73
N SER A 20 11.96 37.82 7.71
CA SER A 20 13.03 36.98 7.17
C SER A 20 14.13 36.81 8.22
N SER A 21 14.90 35.72 8.10
CA SER A 21 16.07 35.31 8.91
C SER A 21 15.83 34.42 10.15
N ARG A 22 15.19 33.26 9.95
CA ARG A 22 15.58 32.03 10.66
C ARG A 22 15.89 30.97 9.61
N LYS A 23 17.16 30.54 9.50
CA LYS A 23 17.45 29.20 8.98
C LYS A 23 16.64 28.24 9.84
N ARG A 24 15.53 27.70 9.31
CA ARG A 24 14.80 26.64 9.99
C ARG A 24 15.79 25.49 10.14
N PHE A 25 16.04 25.10 11.39
CA PHE A 25 16.62 23.79 11.64
C PHE A 25 15.51 22.79 11.30
N GLU A 26 15.49 22.32 10.06
CA GLU A 26 14.60 21.24 9.66
C GLU A 26 15.28 19.94 10.08
N LEU A 27 14.68 19.23 11.05
CA LEU A 27 15.01 17.84 11.28
C LEU A 27 14.68 17.10 9.97
N GLN A 28 15.71 16.74 9.21
CA GLN A 28 15.50 15.92 8.03
C GLN A 28 15.15 14.51 8.52
N LYS A 29 13.94 14.06 8.17
CA LYS A 29 13.55 12.67 8.38
C LYS A 29 14.54 11.82 7.60
N ARG A 30 15.18 10.84 8.25
CA ARG A 30 16.05 9.89 7.55
C ARG A 30 15.20 9.20 6.48
N GLU A 31 15.66 9.26 5.24
CA GLU A 31 15.06 8.47 4.18
C GLU A 31 15.31 6.98 4.44
N LEU A 32 14.39 6.14 4.01
CA LEU A 32 14.58 4.70 4.06
C LEU A 32 15.71 4.31 3.10
N ASN A 33 16.59 3.43 3.53
CA ASN A 33 17.66 2.95 2.68
C ASN A 33 17.13 1.94 1.64
N LYS A 34 17.95 1.55 0.68
CA LYS A 34 17.53 0.64 -0.41
C LYS A 34 17.10 -0.74 0.08
N GLU A 35 17.74 -1.26 1.12
CA GLU A 35 17.44 -2.57 1.70
C GLU A 35 16.08 -2.54 2.41
N GLU A 36 15.83 -1.49 3.20
CA GLU A 36 14.54 -1.24 3.87
C GLU A 36 13.40 -1.11 2.85
N ILE A 37 13.61 -0.33 1.78
CA ILE A 37 12.62 -0.21 0.70
C ILE A 37 12.37 -1.57 0.03
N SER A 38 13.40 -2.38 -0.16
CA SER A 38 13.28 -3.72 -0.75
C SER A 38 12.46 -4.67 0.13
N GLU A 39 12.72 -4.70 1.44
CA GLU A 39 11.96 -5.53 2.39
C GLU A 39 10.50 -5.07 2.48
N ILE A 40 10.25 -3.76 2.50
CA ILE A 40 8.88 -3.23 2.48
C ILE A 40 8.17 -3.64 1.18
N LYS A 41 8.83 -3.53 0.00
CA LYS A 41 8.24 -3.97 -1.27
C LYS A 41 7.90 -5.47 -1.27
N LYS A 42 8.78 -6.30 -0.72
CA LYS A 42 8.57 -7.75 -0.57
C LYS A 42 7.38 -8.06 0.34
N TYR A 43 7.23 -7.29 1.43
CA TYR A 43 6.04 -7.37 2.28
C TYR A 43 4.78 -6.94 1.52
N LEU A 44 4.78 -5.80 0.83
CA LEU A 44 3.57 -5.29 0.14
C LEU A 44 3.06 -6.22 -0.98
N ASP A 45 3.98 -6.94 -1.64
CA ASP A 45 3.66 -7.94 -2.67
C ASP A 45 2.98 -9.18 -2.09
N ASN A 46 3.48 -9.69 -0.95
CA ASN A 46 2.91 -10.85 -0.28
C ASN A 46 3.09 -10.79 1.25
N PRO A 47 2.17 -10.11 1.97
CA PRO A 47 2.28 -9.93 3.43
C PRO A 47 2.30 -11.25 4.19
N THR A 48 1.49 -12.23 3.78
CA THR A 48 1.37 -13.53 4.46
C THR A 48 2.59 -14.43 4.28
N ASN A 49 3.34 -14.28 3.19
CA ASN A 49 4.57 -15.06 2.97
C ASN A 49 5.78 -14.39 3.62
N SER A 50 5.86 -13.05 3.55
CA SER A 50 6.96 -12.29 4.16
C SER A 50 6.82 -12.22 5.68
N GLY A 51 5.59 -12.11 6.17
CA GLY A 51 5.28 -11.86 7.57
C GLY A 51 5.72 -10.47 8.03
N ILE A 52 5.46 -10.19 9.30
CA ILE A 52 5.98 -9.03 10.03
C ILE A 52 6.47 -9.49 11.39
N TRP A 53 7.39 -8.74 11.99
CA TRP A 53 7.71 -8.91 13.40
C TRP A 53 6.87 -7.97 14.23
N ILE A 54 6.36 -8.47 15.36
CA ILE A 54 5.68 -7.67 16.37
C ILE A 54 6.44 -7.71 17.68
N LEU A 55 6.47 -6.58 18.38
CA LEU A 55 6.82 -6.46 19.79
C LEU A 55 5.56 -6.01 20.52
N LYS A 56 5.03 -6.89 21.35
CA LYS A 56 3.95 -6.62 22.29
C LYS A 56 4.56 -6.49 23.69
N ALA A 57 4.24 -5.43 24.39
CA ALA A 57 4.69 -5.27 25.77
C ALA A 57 3.75 -4.38 26.57
N LYS A 58 3.77 -4.52 27.89
CA LYS A 58 3.07 -3.65 28.81
C LYS A 58 3.93 -2.43 29.16
N TRP A 59 3.51 -1.26 28.73
CA TRP A 59 4.05 0.05 29.07
C TRP A 59 3.82 0.41 30.54
N MET A 60 4.90 0.76 31.23
CA MET A 60 4.93 1.07 32.64
C MET A 60 4.96 2.60 32.85
N GLU A 61 3.78 3.19 33.00
CA GLU A 61 3.61 4.65 33.15
C GLU A 61 4.34 5.20 34.39
N PHE A 62 4.15 4.57 35.55
CA PHE A 62 4.62 5.06 36.86
C PHE A 62 5.82 4.30 37.42
N GLU A 63 6.64 3.69 36.55
CA GLU A 63 7.86 3.00 36.96
C GLU A 63 9.11 3.59 36.29
N GLY A 64 10.28 3.11 36.72
CA GLY A 64 11.56 3.38 36.09
C GLY A 64 11.89 4.86 35.94
N VAL A 65 12.19 5.26 34.70
CA VAL A 65 12.51 6.65 34.36
C VAL A 65 11.39 7.63 34.69
N SER A 66 10.12 7.25 34.51
CA SER A 66 9.00 8.16 34.82
C SER A 66 8.81 8.37 36.31
N LEU A 67 8.95 7.31 37.12
CA LEU A 67 8.92 7.44 38.57
C LEU A 67 10.07 8.33 39.08
N TYR A 68 11.26 8.18 38.51
CA TYR A 68 12.40 9.04 38.83
C TYR A 68 12.09 10.51 38.52
N LEU A 69 11.63 10.81 37.31
CA LEU A 69 11.31 12.18 36.91
C LEU A 69 10.22 12.78 37.79
N LYS A 70 9.15 12.02 38.07
CA LYS A 70 8.07 12.42 38.98
C LYS A 70 8.61 12.78 40.37
N ASN A 71 9.47 11.94 40.94
CA ASN A 71 10.04 12.19 42.26
C ASN A 71 10.95 13.42 42.29
N GLU A 72 11.76 13.65 41.26
CA GLU A 72 12.62 14.85 41.18
C GLU A 72 11.79 16.13 41.02
N ILE A 73 10.73 16.07 40.21
CA ILE A 73 9.77 17.17 40.07
C ILE A 73 9.09 17.46 41.42
N GLN A 74 8.61 16.42 42.11
CA GLN A 74 7.97 16.58 43.42
C GLN A 74 8.91 17.18 44.47
N LYS A 75 10.16 16.70 44.57
CA LYS A 75 11.17 17.27 45.47
C LYS A 75 11.45 18.75 45.19
N PHE A 76 11.48 19.13 43.91
CA PHE A 76 11.65 20.53 43.53
C PHE A 76 10.49 21.38 44.04
N PHE A 77 9.25 20.89 43.94
CA PHE A 77 8.08 21.57 44.48
C PHE A 77 8.05 21.67 46.01
N GLU A 78 8.54 20.65 46.70
CA GLU A 78 8.64 20.63 48.17
C GLU A 78 9.74 21.58 48.70
N SER A 79 10.69 22.00 47.84
CA SER A 79 11.71 22.99 48.19
C SER A 79 11.21 24.43 47.97
N GLU A 80 11.00 25.19 49.06
CA GLU A 80 10.30 26.50 49.14
C GLU A 80 10.88 27.69 48.31
N LYS A 81 11.75 27.49 47.32
CA LYS A 81 12.32 28.57 46.49
C LYS A 81 11.63 28.64 45.13
N GLN A 82 10.51 29.36 45.04
CA GLN A 82 9.77 29.51 43.78
C GLN A 82 9.94 30.89 43.14
N GLU A 83 10.30 30.91 41.85
CA GLU A 83 10.03 32.04 40.95
C GLU A 83 8.56 31.95 40.46
N SER A 84 7.83 33.06 40.53
CA SER A 84 6.37 33.12 40.28
C SER A 84 5.94 32.73 38.86
N SER A 85 6.84 32.78 37.87
CA SER A 85 6.57 32.44 36.47
C SER A 85 6.44 30.94 36.21
N TYR A 86 7.08 30.08 37.03
CA TYR A 86 7.02 28.62 36.87
C TYR A 86 5.73 28.04 37.44
N LYS A 87 5.16 28.68 38.47
CA LYS A 87 3.92 28.25 39.14
C LYS A 87 2.72 28.22 38.19
N ILE A 88 2.67 29.09 37.17
CA ILE A 88 1.55 29.19 36.22
C ILE A 88 1.62 28.07 35.16
N LYS A 89 2.79 27.83 34.54
CA LYS A 89 2.97 26.75 33.55
C LYS A 89 2.91 25.33 34.16
N LEU A 90 3.16 25.20 35.46
CA LEU A 90 3.13 23.90 36.17
C LEU A 90 1.73 23.52 36.66
N ASN A 91 0.87 24.49 37.01
CA ASN A 91 -0.54 24.21 37.24
C ASN A 91 -1.24 23.75 35.94
N GLU A 92 -0.79 24.27 34.78
CA GLU A 92 -1.21 23.76 33.46
C GLU A 92 -0.75 22.31 33.20
N LEU A 93 0.29 21.81 33.88
CA LEU A 93 0.78 20.41 33.81
C LEU A 93 0.04 19.45 34.77
N GLU A 94 -0.46 19.94 35.91
CA GLU A 94 -1.40 19.18 36.75
C GLU A 94 -2.78 19.04 36.08
N ASP A 95 -3.15 20.00 35.22
CA ASP A 95 -4.33 19.99 34.36
C ASP A 95 -4.07 19.41 32.95
N ILE A 96 -2.84 18.96 32.61
CA ILE A 96 -2.67 18.04 31.47
C ILE A 96 -3.44 16.80 31.87
N ASP A 97 -4.57 16.63 31.18
CA ASP A 97 -5.52 15.55 31.36
C ASP A 97 -4.70 14.28 31.60
N LYS A 98 -4.89 13.64 32.77
CA LYS A 98 -4.16 12.41 33.09
C LYS A 98 -4.28 11.41 31.95
N ASP A 99 -5.41 11.44 31.24
CA ASP A 99 -5.73 10.67 30.05
C ASP A 99 -4.88 11.00 28.79
N GLU A 100 -4.34 12.22 28.66
CA GLU A 100 -3.49 12.62 27.53
C GLU A 100 -2.02 12.18 27.70
N LEU A 101 -1.48 12.21 28.92
CA LEU A 101 -0.15 11.68 29.26
C LEU A 101 -0.09 10.14 29.25
N ILE A 102 -1.26 9.49 29.33
CA ILE A 102 -1.45 8.03 29.29
C ILE A 102 -1.28 7.44 27.88
N SER A 103 -1.32 8.24 26.81
CA SER A 103 -1.08 7.70 25.46
C SER A 103 0.39 7.28 25.29
N ASN A 104 0.61 5.98 25.05
CA ASN A 104 1.94 5.41 24.78
C ASN A 104 2.73 6.22 23.74
N ILE A 105 2.08 6.79 22.72
CA ILE A 105 2.74 7.58 21.68
C ILE A 105 3.41 8.83 22.24
N LYS A 106 2.71 9.55 23.14
CA LYS A 106 3.29 10.71 23.82
C LYS A 106 4.44 10.26 24.71
N GLY A 107 4.29 9.15 25.41
CA GLY A 107 5.35 8.53 26.21
C GLY A 107 6.60 8.16 25.40
N LEU A 108 6.46 7.49 24.26
CA LEU A 108 7.56 7.12 23.36
C LEU A 108 8.25 8.38 22.82
N THR A 109 7.46 9.34 22.32
CA THR A 109 7.96 10.61 21.77
C THR A 109 8.73 11.40 22.84
N PHE A 110 8.18 11.50 24.04
CA PHE A 110 8.80 12.16 25.18
C PHE A 110 10.14 11.51 25.55
N ILE A 111 10.19 10.18 25.67
CA ILE A 111 11.45 9.47 25.98
C ILE A 111 12.49 9.70 24.89
N PHE A 112 12.11 9.63 23.61
CA PHE A 112 13.00 9.95 22.51
C PHE A 112 13.49 11.40 22.55
N ASN A 113 12.59 12.36 22.79
CA ASN A 113 12.94 13.77 22.98
C ASN A 113 13.95 13.96 24.12
N LEU A 114 13.71 13.34 25.27
CA LEU A 114 14.59 13.45 26.44
C LEU A 114 15.97 12.88 26.15
N PHE A 115 16.06 11.68 25.59
CA PHE A 115 17.35 11.06 25.30
C PHE A 115 18.10 11.77 24.16
N SER A 116 17.40 12.28 23.14
CA SER A 116 18.00 13.14 22.11
C SER A 116 18.50 14.46 22.69
N TYR A 117 17.77 15.07 23.62
CA TYR A 117 18.21 16.26 24.34
C TYR A 117 19.50 16.01 25.12
N LEU A 118 19.58 14.89 25.85
CA LEU A 118 20.79 14.48 26.59
C LEU A 118 22.00 14.26 25.66
N CYS A 119 21.77 13.67 24.48
CA CYS A 119 22.78 13.51 23.44
C CYS A 119 23.26 14.87 22.88
N ALA A 120 22.34 15.80 22.65
CA ALA A 120 22.64 17.14 22.16
C ALA A 120 23.49 17.93 23.17
N ILE A 121 23.26 17.76 24.48
CA ILE A 121 24.13 18.31 25.53
C ILE A 121 25.55 17.77 25.39
N ASP A 122 25.72 16.45 25.23
CA ASP A 122 27.04 15.83 25.15
C ASP A 122 27.81 16.27 23.89
N LYS A 123 27.10 16.37 22.76
CA LYS A 123 27.66 16.87 21.49
C LYS A 123 27.82 18.41 21.44
N ARG A 124 27.31 19.14 22.44
CA ARG A 124 27.22 20.62 22.46
C ARG A 124 26.47 21.19 21.24
N ASP A 125 25.45 20.48 20.77
CA ASP A 125 24.63 20.86 19.62
C ASP A 125 23.58 21.92 20.01
N LYS A 126 24.00 23.19 20.03
CA LYS A 126 23.12 24.32 20.40
C LYS A 126 21.86 24.43 19.53
N PRO A 127 21.92 24.26 18.19
CA PRO A 127 20.73 24.26 17.35
C PRO A 127 19.67 23.25 17.78
N LEU A 128 20.06 21.98 18.01
CA LEU A 128 19.12 20.93 18.39
C LEU A 128 18.54 21.16 19.78
N LEU A 129 19.36 21.59 20.75
CA LEU A 129 18.89 21.95 22.10
C LEU A 129 17.80 23.02 22.03
N LYS A 130 18.05 24.10 21.30
CA LYS A 130 17.09 25.20 21.14
C LYS A 130 15.82 24.76 20.43
N TYR A 131 15.92 23.85 19.46
CA TYR A 131 14.77 23.27 18.78
C TYR A 131 13.90 22.48 19.76
N LEU A 132 14.47 21.54 20.51
CA LEU A 132 13.73 20.69 21.44
C LEU A 132 13.05 21.54 22.54
N GLU A 133 13.78 22.49 23.14
CA GLU A 133 13.23 23.39 24.16
C GLU A 133 12.11 24.32 23.65
N SER A 134 12.05 24.59 22.34
CA SER A 134 11.01 25.46 21.78
C SER A 134 9.80 24.70 21.23
N HIS A 135 9.90 23.38 21.07
CA HIS A 135 8.83 22.54 20.50
C HIS A 135 8.26 21.54 21.51
N ASP A 136 8.90 21.37 22.67
CA ASP A 136 8.46 20.48 23.74
C ASP A 136 8.61 21.18 25.10
N ASP A 137 7.48 21.63 25.64
CA ASP A 137 7.42 22.30 26.95
C ASP A 137 7.87 21.35 28.08
N GLU A 138 7.63 20.04 27.98
CA GLU A 138 8.02 19.06 29.00
C GLU A 138 9.55 18.97 29.10
N ILE A 139 10.25 18.92 27.96
CA ILE A 139 11.71 18.92 27.92
C ILE A 139 12.29 20.22 28.50
N MET A 140 11.72 21.36 28.15
CA MET A 140 12.14 22.66 28.69
C MET A 140 12.00 22.70 30.22
N ILE A 141 10.95 22.09 30.76
CA ILE A 141 10.68 22.07 32.20
C ILE A 141 11.63 21.11 32.90
N ILE A 142 11.79 19.90 32.37
CA ILE A 142 12.69 18.88 32.92
C ILE A 142 14.13 19.36 32.93
N SER A 143 14.59 20.05 31.88
CA SER A 143 15.97 20.53 31.82
C SER A 143 16.32 21.56 32.89
N LYS A 144 15.31 22.27 33.42
CA LYS A 144 15.44 23.27 34.48
C LYS A 144 15.29 22.68 35.88
N ILE A 145 14.42 21.69 36.03
CA ILE A 145 14.05 21.11 37.33
C ILE A 145 14.96 19.95 37.71
N VAL A 146 15.20 19.03 36.77
CA VAL A 146 15.90 17.78 37.04
C VAL A 146 17.40 18.01 36.93
N ASN A 147 18.17 17.51 37.91
CA ASN A 147 19.63 17.48 37.81
C ASN A 147 20.05 16.48 36.71
N LEU A 148 20.24 16.99 35.49
CA LEU A 148 20.56 16.18 34.33
C LEU A 148 21.91 15.45 34.45
N LYS A 149 22.85 15.93 35.28
CA LYS A 149 24.11 15.21 35.52
C LYS A 149 23.84 13.92 36.30
N SER A 150 23.07 14.01 37.38
CA SER A 150 22.67 12.83 38.17
C SER A 150 21.80 11.88 37.35
N PHE A 151 20.87 12.42 36.54
CA PHE A 151 20.05 11.62 35.62
C PHE A 151 20.92 10.82 34.64
N LYS A 152 21.90 11.48 34.00
CA LYS A 152 22.83 10.82 33.05
C LYS A 152 23.62 9.69 33.71
N ILE A 153 24.11 9.90 34.93
CA ILE A 153 24.83 8.86 35.69
C ILE A 153 23.90 7.66 35.96
N LYS A 154 22.67 7.91 36.42
CA LYS A 154 21.71 6.84 36.73
C LYS A 154 21.32 6.02 35.51
N TYR A 155 21.07 6.67 34.36
CA TYR A 155 20.62 6.02 33.13
C TYR A 155 21.73 5.96 32.05
N GLN A 156 22.99 5.88 32.48
CA GLN A 156 24.15 5.95 31.58
C GLN A 156 24.12 4.81 30.55
N ASP A 157 23.76 3.60 30.98
CA ASP A 157 23.69 2.44 30.09
C ASP A 157 22.61 2.59 29.03
N ALA A 158 21.42 3.09 29.41
CA ALA A 158 20.35 3.38 28.47
C ALA A 158 20.75 4.49 27.49
N LEU A 159 21.44 5.54 27.97
CA LEU A 159 21.90 6.66 27.14
C LEU A 159 22.96 6.22 26.13
N ASN A 160 23.92 5.39 26.54
CA ASN A 160 24.92 4.81 25.66
C ASN A 160 24.26 3.90 24.62
N TYR A 161 23.28 3.10 25.04
CA TYR A 161 22.55 2.22 24.14
C TYR A 161 21.76 3.01 23.09
N PHE A 162 21.03 4.05 23.52
CA PHE A 162 20.26 4.93 22.65
C PHE A 162 21.14 5.59 21.58
N LYS A 163 22.30 6.13 21.98
CA LYS A 163 23.26 6.76 21.06
C LYS A 163 23.75 5.83 19.96
N ASN A 164 23.94 4.56 20.28
CA ASN A 164 24.56 3.60 19.38
C ASN A 164 23.55 2.86 18.48
N ASN A 165 22.30 2.69 18.93
CA ASN A 165 21.35 1.79 18.29
C ASN A 165 20.03 2.45 17.84
N ILE A 166 19.69 3.63 18.37
CA ILE A 166 18.42 4.31 18.07
C ILE A 166 18.66 5.66 17.41
N ASN A 167 19.52 6.49 18.01
CA ASN A 167 19.75 7.85 17.58
C ASN A 167 20.72 7.92 16.39
N TYR A 168 20.32 8.62 15.33
CA TYR A 168 21.17 9.03 14.21
C TYR A 168 21.27 10.56 14.16
N ASP A 169 22.08 11.12 13.26
CA ASP A 169 22.19 12.59 13.12
C ASP A 169 20.88 13.20 12.59
N HIS A 170 20.34 14.21 13.28
CA HIS A 170 19.01 14.76 13.04
C HIS A 170 17.85 13.76 13.27
N PHE A 171 18.00 12.88 14.26
CA PHE A 171 16.95 11.95 14.69
C PHE A 171 15.59 12.66 14.88
N TYR A 172 14.56 12.16 14.17
CA TYR A 172 13.20 12.66 14.31
C TYR A 172 12.50 11.89 15.42
N THR A 173 12.31 12.57 16.54
CA THR A 173 11.87 11.99 17.81
C THR A 173 10.36 11.76 17.92
N SER A 174 9.55 12.38 17.06
CA SER A 174 8.09 12.23 17.09
C SER A 174 7.67 10.89 16.50
N VAL A 175 7.07 10.06 17.35
CA VAL A 175 6.41 8.82 16.98
C VAL A 175 4.95 9.14 16.63
N LYS A 176 4.42 8.50 15.59
CA LYS A 176 3.02 8.67 15.15
C LYS A 176 2.38 7.31 14.91
N THR A 177 1.08 7.21 15.17
CA THR A 177 0.31 6.01 14.86
C THR A 177 0.38 5.69 13.37
N ASN A 178 0.51 4.39 13.05
CA ASN A 178 0.43 3.86 11.68
C ASN A 178 1.37 4.57 10.70
N LYS A 179 2.52 5.07 11.18
CA LYS A 179 3.56 5.66 10.33
C LYS A 179 4.91 5.07 10.66
N ILE A 180 5.76 4.97 9.63
CA ILE A 180 7.15 4.53 9.80
C ILE A 180 7.94 5.59 10.57
N THR A 181 8.53 5.15 11.67
CA THR A 181 9.55 5.84 12.45
C THR A 181 10.91 5.18 12.20
N PRO A 182 11.82 5.85 11.47
CA PRO A 182 13.19 5.35 11.27
C PRO A 182 14.00 5.48 12.57
N ILE A 183 14.89 4.52 12.82
CA ILE A 183 15.89 4.51 13.89
C ILE A 183 17.25 4.12 13.31
N GLN A 184 18.35 4.32 14.02
CA GLN A 184 19.70 4.01 13.54
C GLN A 184 19.78 2.59 12.93
N ASN A 185 19.24 1.58 13.63
CA ASN A 185 19.25 0.18 13.22
C ASN A 185 17.95 -0.29 12.54
N GLY A 186 17.30 0.56 11.75
CA GLY A 186 16.18 0.16 10.90
C GLY A 186 14.97 1.08 11.04
N PHE A 187 13.78 0.51 11.13
CA PHE A 187 12.56 1.27 11.39
C PHE A 187 11.53 0.44 12.16
N PHE A 188 10.54 1.13 12.72
CA PHE A 188 9.37 0.51 13.31
C PHE A 188 8.11 1.32 13.00
N VAL A 189 6.95 0.71 13.24
CA VAL A 189 5.63 1.36 13.19
C VAL A 189 4.97 1.13 14.54
N TYR A 190 4.41 2.18 15.13
CA TYR A 190 3.53 2.04 16.29
C TYR A 190 2.09 1.79 15.80
N ILE A 191 1.49 0.69 16.25
CA ILE A 191 0.12 0.32 15.92
C ILE A 191 -0.77 0.64 17.12
N GLU A 192 -1.83 1.41 16.88
CA GLU A 192 -2.86 1.63 17.88
C GLU A 192 -3.92 0.54 17.74
N VAL A 193 -4.11 -0.25 18.79
CA VAL A 193 -5.11 -1.33 18.79
C VAL A 193 -6.40 -0.79 19.39
N GLU A 194 -7.39 -0.49 18.55
CA GLU A 194 -8.76 -0.23 19.01
C GLU A 194 -9.39 -1.56 19.46
N ARG A 195 -9.57 -1.74 20.77
CA ARG A 195 -10.41 -2.84 21.30
C ARG A 195 -11.87 -2.39 21.40
N PRO A 196 -12.84 -3.31 21.23
CA PRO A 196 -14.27 -2.99 21.29
C PRO A 196 -14.62 -2.30 22.60
N ARG A 197 -15.54 -1.32 22.50
CA ARG A 197 -15.97 -0.36 23.53
C ARG A 197 -16.57 -0.97 24.82
N ASP A 198 -16.67 -2.30 24.91
CA ASP A 198 -17.40 -2.96 26.00
C ASP A 198 -16.59 -3.13 27.29
N ASP A 199 -15.27 -2.95 27.25
CA ASP A 199 -14.46 -2.79 28.46
C ASP A 199 -14.12 -1.31 28.66
N PHE A 200 -14.70 -0.70 29.69
CA PHE A 200 -14.37 0.66 30.19
C PHE A 200 -12.90 0.85 30.62
N HIS A 201 -12.04 -0.12 30.32
CA HIS A 201 -10.60 -0.06 30.44
C HIS A 201 -10.02 -0.22 29.04
N LYS A 202 -9.94 0.89 28.29
CA LYS A 202 -8.95 1.00 27.22
C LYS A 202 -7.61 0.70 27.88
N ASP A 203 -7.07 -0.49 27.62
CA ASP A 203 -5.79 -0.93 28.17
C ASP A 203 -4.68 -0.26 27.36
N TYR A 204 -4.64 1.08 27.43
CA TYR A 204 -3.63 1.98 26.84
C TYR A 204 -2.21 1.63 27.29
N ARG A 205 -2.06 0.66 28.19
CA ARG A 205 -0.81 0.13 28.67
C ARG A 205 -0.15 -0.83 27.70
N ASN A 206 -0.79 -1.30 26.63
CA ASN A 206 -0.15 -2.24 25.71
C ASN A 206 0.51 -1.51 24.54
N LEU A 207 1.83 -1.67 24.45
CA LEU A 207 2.69 -1.20 23.36
C LEU A 207 2.70 -2.25 22.25
N TYR A 208 2.34 -1.84 21.02
CA TYR A 208 2.40 -2.68 19.82
C TYR A 208 3.30 -2.01 18.79
N LEU A 209 4.49 -2.56 18.59
CA LEU A 209 5.44 -2.09 17.58
C LEU A 209 5.64 -3.17 16.52
N THR A 210 5.64 -2.78 15.25
CA THR A 210 5.87 -3.71 14.13
C THR A 210 7.05 -3.27 13.27
N SER A 211 7.74 -4.24 12.67
CA SER A 211 8.77 -3.99 11.66
C SER A 211 8.84 -5.16 10.68
N THR A 212 9.52 -4.98 9.54
CA THR A 212 9.78 -6.07 8.58
C THR A 212 10.87 -7.03 9.08
N SER A 213 11.64 -6.64 10.10
CA SER A 213 12.71 -7.46 10.67
C SER A 213 12.75 -7.37 12.21
N PRO A 214 13.38 -8.34 12.91
CA PRO A 214 13.41 -8.36 14.37
C PRO A 214 14.37 -7.36 14.99
N GLU A 215 15.46 -7.00 14.29
CA GLU A 215 16.57 -6.20 14.84
C GLU A 215 16.13 -4.82 15.34
N PRO A 216 15.30 -4.04 14.62
CA PRO A 216 14.81 -2.75 15.11
C PRO A 216 13.97 -2.88 16.37
N LEU A 217 13.18 -3.96 16.47
CA LEU A 217 12.31 -4.21 17.62
C LEU A 217 13.11 -4.67 18.85
N GLU A 218 14.11 -5.52 18.65
CA GLU A 218 15.03 -5.91 19.74
C GLU A 218 15.80 -4.70 20.27
N CYS A 219 16.19 -3.76 19.38
CA CYS A 219 16.80 -2.50 19.81
C CYS A 219 15.88 -1.68 20.72
N LEU A 220 14.60 -1.56 20.36
CA LEU A 220 13.62 -0.82 21.17
C LEU A 220 13.33 -1.54 22.47
N LYS A 221 13.15 -2.86 22.44
CA LYS A 221 12.97 -3.70 23.63
C LYS A 221 14.10 -3.48 24.63
N LEU A 222 15.34 -3.69 24.23
CA LEU A 222 16.51 -3.53 25.11
C LEU A 222 16.64 -2.11 25.66
N PHE A 223 16.31 -1.09 24.87
CA PHE A 223 16.31 0.28 25.33
C PHE A 223 15.24 0.53 26.41
N TYR A 224 14.01 0.11 26.18
CA TYR A 224 12.92 0.32 27.14
C TYR A 224 13.03 -0.57 28.38
N GLU A 225 13.60 -1.77 28.28
CA GLU A 225 13.96 -2.60 29.45
C GLU A 225 14.97 -1.87 30.34
N LYS A 226 16.01 -1.23 29.78
CA LYS A 226 16.99 -0.43 30.54
C LYS A 226 16.39 0.79 31.24
N LEU A 227 15.17 1.19 30.86
CA LEU A 227 14.44 2.29 31.48
C LEU A 227 13.34 1.82 32.44
N ASP A 228 13.22 0.51 32.65
CA ASP A 228 12.10 -0.16 33.33
C ASP A 228 10.74 0.33 32.81
N LYS A 229 10.65 0.51 31.48
CA LYS A 229 9.46 1.07 30.81
C LYS A 229 8.53 0.06 30.20
N ILE A 230 8.99 -1.18 30.02
CA ILE A 230 8.17 -2.26 29.47
C ILE A 230 8.29 -3.51 30.34
N LYS A 231 7.19 -4.27 30.44
CA LYS A 231 7.08 -5.59 31.06
C LYS A 231 6.24 -6.51 30.17
N ASP A 232 6.11 -7.78 30.56
CA ASP A 232 5.27 -8.77 29.87
C ASP A 232 5.53 -8.79 28.35
N ILE A 233 6.81 -8.94 28.01
CA ILE A 233 7.32 -8.71 26.65
C ILE A 233 7.15 -9.99 25.82
N GLU A 234 6.53 -9.83 24.65
CA GLU A 234 6.38 -10.86 23.64
C GLU A 234 6.89 -10.32 22.30
N MET A 235 7.82 -11.03 21.67
CA MET A 235 8.33 -10.69 20.35
C MET A 235 8.28 -11.91 19.45
N LEU A 236 7.52 -11.83 18.36
CA LEU A 236 7.28 -12.96 17.47
C LEU A 236 7.02 -12.52 16.04
N PRO A 237 7.29 -13.40 15.05
CA PRO A 237 6.87 -13.17 13.69
C PRO A 237 5.38 -13.55 13.51
N ILE A 238 4.63 -12.70 12.82
CA ILE A 238 3.22 -12.91 12.46
C ILE A 238 3.14 -13.17 10.95
N TYR A 239 2.55 -14.31 10.61
CA TYR A 239 2.16 -14.69 9.24
C TYR A 239 0.65 -14.87 9.08
N SER A 240 -0.08 -14.92 10.20
CA SER A 240 -1.53 -15.09 10.28
C SER A 240 -2.03 -14.71 11.69
N PRO A 241 -3.31 -14.35 11.88
CA PRO A 241 -4.35 -14.21 10.85
C PRO A 241 -4.08 -13.02 9.91
N GLN A 242 -4.73 -12.99 8.75
CA GLN A 242 -4.48 -11.94 7.73
C GLN A 242 -4.73 -10.54 8.30
N GLU A 243 -5.71 -10.41 9.18
CA GLU A 243 -6.10 -9.17 9.82
C GLU A 243 -4.94 -8.53 10.60
N GLU A 244 -4.15 -9.34 11.32
CA GLU A 244 -2.97 -8.86 12.06
C GLU A 244 -1.78 -8.56 11.14
N VAL A 245 -1.55 -9.40 10.13
CA VAL A 245 -0.43 -9.19 9.20
C VAL A 245 -0.62 -7.91 8.40
N PHE A 246 -1.85 -7.57 8.04
CA PHE A 246 -2.16 -6.42 7.18
C PHE A 246 -2.25 -5.10 7.95
N THR A 247 -2.25 -5.10 9.28
CA THR A 247 -2.40 -3.87 10.07
C THR A 247 -1.40 -2.76 9.70
N PRO A 248 -0.09 -3.03 9.48
CA PRO A 248 0.86 -1.99 9.06
C PRO A 248 0.86 -1.70 7.54
N TYR A 249 -0.07 -2.24 6.75
CA TYR A 249 0.01 -2.19 5.27
C TYR A 249 0.07 -0.75 4.74
N PHE A 250 -0.79 0.14 5.23
CA PHE A 250 -0.77 1.55 4.82
C PHE A 250 0.46 2.30 5.33
N ALA A 251 0.91 2.01 6.56
CA ALA A 251 2.13 2.59 7.12
C ALA A 251 3.34 2.29 6.23
N PHE A 252 3.39 1.07 5.69
CA PHE A 252 4.42 0.60 4.77
C PHE A 252 4.24 1.12 3.35
N LEU A 253 3.00 1.26 2.86
CA LEU A 253 2.72 1.79 1.53
C LEU A 253 3.06 3.28 1.38
N GLU A 254 2.63 4.11 2.33
CA GLU A 254 2.74 5.60 2.31
C GLU A 254 4.14 6.11 1.88
N PRO A 255 5.26 5.66 2.46
CA PRO A 255 6.56 6.20 2.11
C PRO A 255 7.12 5.72 0.77
N ILE A 256 6.63 4.60 0.21
CA ILE A 256 7.28 3.96 -0.95
C ILE A 256 6.43 3.90 -2.22
N TYR A 257 5.11 4.14 -2.15
CA TYR A 257 4.25 4.12 -3.34
C TYR A 257 4.74 5.05 -4.47
N PRO A 258 5.31 6.25 -4.22
CA PRO A 258 5.82 7.11 -5.29
C PRO A 258 7.03 6.49 -6.03
N SER A 259 7.71 5.49 -5.43
CA SER A 259 8.88 4.85 -6.04
C SER A 259 8.53 3.82 -7.12
N PHE A 260 7.29 3.34 -7.16
CA PHE A 260 6.84 2.35 -8.15
C PHE A 260 5.56 2.76 -8.90
N ILE A 261 5.05 3.96 -8.63
CA ILE A 261 3.93 4.56 -9.35
C ILE A 261 4.40 5.91 -9.89
N SER A 262 4.61 5.98 -11.20
CA SER A 262 5.07 7.20 -11.87
C SER A 262 3.97 8.21 -12.17
N ASP A 263 2.72 7.74 -12.24
CA ASP A 263 1.58 8.58 -12.57
C ASP A 263 1.18 9.48 -11.38
N ILE A 264 1.25 10.79 -11.60
CA ILE A 264 0.96 11.80 -10.57
C ILE A 264 -0.50 11.72 -10.11
N LYS A 265 -1.45 11.52 -11.03
CA LYS A 265 -2.88 11.46 -10.72
C LYS A 265 -3.19 10.23 -9.85
N ILE A 266 -2.57 9.10 -10.17
CA ILE A 266 -2.69 7.88 -9.34
C ILE A 266 -2.06 8.10 -7.96
N ASN A 267 -0.88 8.71 -7.91
CA ASN A 267 -0.21 9.02 -6.64
C ASN A 267 -1.07 9.90 -5.72
N GLU A 268 -1.80 10.87 -6.29
CA GLU A 268 -2.75 11.71 -5.55
C GLU A 268 -3.92 10.87 -5.02
N LEU A 269 -4.53 10.02 -5.85
CA LEU A 269 -5.63 9.14 -5.41
C LEU A 269 -5.21 8.19 -4.28
N ILE A 270 -4.00 7.62 -4.32
CA ILE A 270 -3.48 6.76 -3.25
C ILE A 270 -3.25 7.55 -1.97
N ARG A 271 -2.66 8.75 -2.07
CA ARG A 271 -2.47 9.64 -0.92
C ARG A 271 -3.80 9.99 -0.26
N ASP A 272 -4.79 10.33 -1.07
CA ASP A 272 -6.12 10.68 -0.59
C ASP A 272 -6.79 9.43 0.03
N ALA A 273 -6.62 8.24 -0.55
CA ALA A 273 -7.11 6.99 0.03
C ALA A 273 -6.48 6.66 1.40
N ILE A 274 -5.18 6.94 1.58
CA ILE A 274 -4.51 6.82 2.89
C ILE A 274 -5.12 7.80 3.89
N SER A 275 -5.36 9.06 3.48
CA SER A 275 -6.00 10.05 4.34
C SER A 275 -7.43 9.65 4.76
N GLU A 276 -8.21 9.10 3.83
CA GLU A 276 -9.55 8.58 4.13
C GLU A 276 -9.51 7.37 5.09
N TYR A 277 -8.48 6.52 4.97
CA TYR A 277 -8.26 5.41 5.90
C TYR A 277 -7.92 5.91 7.31
N ASP A 278 -6.99 6.85 7.43
CA ASP A 278 -6.60 7.46 8.71
C ASP A 278 -7.78 8.15 9.41
N GLU A 279 -8.75 8.65 8.64
CA GLU A 279 -10.00 9.25 9.15
C GLU A 279 -11.14 8.23 9.37
N MET A 280 -10.86 6.92 9.30
CA MET A 280 -11.83 5.83 9.44
C MET A 280 -12.98 5.86 8.41
N ARG A 281 -12.78 6.54 7.27
CA ARG A 281 -13.73 6.65 6.16
C ARG A 281 -13.49 5.51 5.15
N TYR A 282 -13.54 4.26 5.63
CA TYR A 282 -13.19 3.06 4.86
C TYR A 282 -13.92 2.90 3.51
N PRO A 283 -15.24 3.20 3.39
CA PRO A 283 -15.91 3.14 2.09
C PRO A 283 -15.33 4.12 1.06
N TYR A 284 -14.95 5.33 1.48
CA TYR A 284 -14.33 6.32 0.60
C TYR A 284 -12.91 5.90 0.22
N CYS A 285 -12.15 5.33 1.15
CA CYS A 285 -10.85 4.71 0.86
C CYS A 285 -10.98 3.65 -0.26
N ILE A 286 -11.91 2.70 -0.11
CA ILE A 286 -12.16 1.65 -1.12
C ILE A 286 -12.60 2.24 -2.46
N HIS A 287 -13.43 3.30 -2.44
CA HIS A 287 -13.83 3.99 -3.66
C HIS A 287 -12.63 4.56 -4.42
N LEU A 288 -11.74 5.29 -3.74
CA LEU A 288 -10.53 5.88 -4.34
C LEU A 288 -9.58 4.81 -4.88
N ILE A 289 -9.38 3.71 -4.14
CA ILE A 289 -8.59 2.56 -4.61
C ILE A 289 -9.25 1.86 -5.81
N GLY A 290 -10.58 1.82 -5.86
CA GLY A 290 -11.33 1.38 -7.02
C GLY A 290 -11.03 2.22 -8.27
N LEU A 291 -11.00 3.55 -8.14
CA LEU A 291 -10.64 4.47 -9.22
C LEU A 291 -9.19 4.24 -9.68
N VAL A 292 -8.25 4.08 -8.75
CA VAL A 292 -6.85 3.73 -9.08
C VAL A 292 -6.79 2.46 -9.92
N SER A 293 -7.56 1.45 -9.51
CA SER A 293 -7.60 0.16 -10.20
C SER A 293 -8.17 0.31 -11.62
N GLU A 294 -9.21 1.11 -11.81
CA GLU A 294 -9.76 1.42 -13.14
C GLU A 294 -8.72 2.03 -14.07
N GLU A 295 -7.99 3.05 -13.60
CA GLU A 295 -6.93 3.69 -14.37
C GLU A 295 -5.87 2.68 -14.81
N TYR A 296 -5.47 1.76 -13.92
CA TYR A 296 -4.54 0.68 -14.27
C TYR A 296 -5.12 -0.32 -15.27
N PHE A 297 -6.40 -0.69 -15.15
CA PHE A 297 -7.04 -1.57 -16.14
C PHE A 297 -7.19 -0.91 -17.50
N VAL A 298 -7.48 0.38 -17.55
CA VAL A 298 -7.45 1.17 -18.79
C VAL A 298 -6.03 1.14 -19.36
N GLN A 299 -5.00 1.44 -18.58
CA GLN A 299 -3.62 1.37 -19.04
C GLN A 299 -3.24 -0.02 -19.59
N ILE A 300 -3.63 -1.09 -18.91
CA ILE A 300 -3.41 -2.47 -19.38
C ILE A 300 -4.11 -2.69 -20.73
N TYR A 301 -5.39 -2.34 -20.82
CA TYR A 301 -6.18 -2.49 -22.04
C TYR A 301 -5.57 -1.71 -23.21
N GLU A 302 -5.32 -0.42 -23.01
CA GLU A 302 -4.83 0.48 -24.06
C GLU A 302 -3.41 0.11 -24.49
N THR A 303 -2.56 -0.35 -23.56
CA THR A 303 -1.20 -0.80 -23.88
C THR A 303 -1.20 -2.09 -24.67
N LEU A 304 -2.02 -3.08 -24.27
CA LEU A 304 -2.05 -4.39 -24.92
C LEU A 304 -2.74 -4.33 -26.28
N PHE A 305 -3.91 -3.70 -26.36
CA PHE A 305 -4.74 -3.70 -27.57
C PHE A 305 -4.50 -2.48 -28.47
N ARG A 306 -3.83 -1.43 -28.00
CA ARG A 306 -3.56 -0.18 -28.75
C ARG A 306 -4.82 0.52 -29.22
N GLU A 307 -5.87 0.42 -28.43
CA GLU A 307 -7.18 1.03 -28.67
C GLU A 307 -7.60 1.77 -27.40
N ILE A 308 -8.37 2.84 -27.56
CA ILE A 308 -8.91 3.61 -26.44
C ILE A 308 -9.96 2.77 -25.71
N CYS A 309 -9.86 2.66 -24.39
CA CYS A 309 -10.86 1.96 -23.60
C CYS A 309 -12.12 2.82 -23.41
N SER A 310 -13.26 2.40 -23.97
CA SER A 310 -14.56 3.08 -23.78
C SER A 310 -15.40 2.50 -22.65
N GLU A 311 -14.95 1.41 -22.03
CA GLU A 311 -15.73 0.65 -21.05
C GLU A 311 -15.59 1.23 -19.63
N ASN A 312 -16.71 1.32 -18.91
CA ASN A 312 -16.77 1.67 -17.50
C ASN A 312 -18.03 1.04 -16.87
N PRO A 313 -18.00 0.56 -15.61
CA PRO A 313 -16.91 0.58 -14.60
C PRO A 313 -15.93 -0.61 -14.67
N LEU A 314 -14.99 -0.74 -13.71
CA LEU A 314 -13.92 -1.76 -13.53
C LEU A 314 -14.31 -3.18 -13.99
N GLY A 315 -15.48 -3.67 -13.56
CA GLY A 315 -15.94 -5.00 -13.94
C GLY A 315 -16.16 -5.16 -15.45
N LYS A 316 -16.61 -4.11 -16.15
CA LYS A 316 -16.74 -4.11 -17.61
C LYS A 316 -15.38 -4.06 -18.31
N ILE A 317 -14.44 -3.26 -17.80
CA ILE A 317 -13.08 -3.19 -18.36
C ILE A 317 -12.41 -4.57 -18.25
N TYR A 318 -12.49 -5.21 -17.08
CA TYR A 318 -11.96 -6.56 -16.87
C TYR A 318 -12.57 -7.58 -17.83
N ASN A 319 -13.90 -7.57 -18.01
CA ASN A 319 -14.58 -8.44 -18.95
C ASN A 319 -14.19 -8.16 -20.41
N SER A 320 -14.01 -6.88 -20.78
CA SER A 320 -13.58 -6.47 -22.12
C SER A 320 -12.18 -6.99 -22.46
N ILE A 321 -11.23 -6.89 -21.51
CA ILE A 321 -9.90 -7.50 -21.64
C ILE A 321 -10.03 -9.01 -21.89
N GLY A 322 -10.83 -9.71 -21.06
CA GLY A 322 -11.05 -11.14 -21.19
C GLY A 322 -11.65 -11.56 -22.52
N ASN A 323 -12.65 -10.82 -23.01
CA ASN A 323 -13.30 -11.08 -24.30
C ASN A 323 -12.32 -10.87 -25.46
N LYS A 324 -11.55 -9.77 -25.46
CA LYS A 324 -10.53 -9.54 -26.50
C LYS A 324 -9.44 -10.60 -26.53
N ILE A 325 -9.00 -11.08 -25.36
CA ILE A 325 -8.03 -12.18 -25.31
C ILE A 325 -8.63 -13.44 -25.94
N LYS A 326 -9.90 -13.75 -25.67
CA LYS A 326 -10.59 -14.87 -26.30
C LYS A 326 -10.70 -14.68 -27.81
N ASP A 327 -11.12 -13.51 -28.29
CA ASP A 327 -11.24 -13.21 -29.72
C ASP A 327 -9.90 -13.38 -30.46
N ILE A 328 -8.79 -13.03 -29.81
CA ILE A 328 -7.43 -13.20 -30.36
C ILE A 328 -6.97 -14.67 -30.32
N SER A 329 -7.39 -15.41 -29.30
CA SER A 329 -6.98 -16.82 -29.09
C SER A 329 -7.85 -17.81 -29.87
N GLU A 330 -9.09 -17.44 -30.20
CA GLU A 330 -10.00 -18.24 -30.99
C GLU A 330 -9.59 -18.21 -32.47
N ILE A 331 -8.96 -19.30 -32.92
CA ILE A 331 -8.87 -19.59 -34.36
C ILE A 331 -10.30 -19.87 -34.83
N HIS A 332 -11.00 -18.86 -35.34
CA HIS A 332 -12.28 -19.08 -36.00
C HIS A 332 -12.04 -20.00 -37.21
N PRO A 333 -12.57 -21.23 -37.19
CA PRO A 333 -12.44 -22.10 -38.35
C PRO A 333 -13.15 -21.40 -39.51
N LYS A 334 -12.50 -21.36 -40.69
CA LYS A 334 -13.14 -20.84 -41.90
C LYS A 334 -14.49 -21.53 -42.11
N LYS A 335 -15.44 -20.85 -42.75
CA LYS A 335 -16.75 -21.42 -43.08
C LYS A 335 -16.55 -22.79 -43.74
N GLU A 336 -17.33 -23.79 -43.31
CA GLU A 336 -17.27 -25.14 -43.86
C GLU A 336 -17.46 -25.07 -45.39
N PRO A 337 -16.60 -25.73 -46.20
CA PRO A 337 -16.77 -25.74 -47.64
C PRO A 337 -18.11 -26.37 -48.02
N ASP A 338 -18.89 -25.66 -48.83
CA ASP A 338 -20.19 -26.13 -49.31
C ASP A 338 -20.01 -27.03 -50.55
N PHE A 339 -20.32 -28.32 -50.39
CA PHE A 339 -20.23 -29.32 -51.45
C PHE A 339 -21.54 -29.49 -52.25
N GLU A 340 -22.62 -28.80 -51.89
CA GLU A 340 -23.93 -29.02 -52.48
C GLU A 340 -23.97 -28.61 -53.97
N LEU A 341 -23.35 -27.49 -54.31
CA LEU A 341 -23.21 -27.04 -55.70
C LEU A 341 -22.37 -28.02 -56.54
N LEU A 342 -21.28 -28.56 -55.99
CA LEU A 342 -20.44 -29.57 -56.65
C LEU A 342 -21.22 -30.86 -56.90
N TYR A 343 -22.02 -31.30 -55.93
CA TYR A 343 -22.84 -32.48 -56.05
C TYR A 343 -23.92 -32.31 -57.14
N GLN A 344 -24.52 -31.13 -57.24
CA GLN A 344 -25.46 -30.80 -58.33
C GLN A 344 -24.77 -30.79 -59.70
N GLU A 345 -23.55 -30.25 -59.81
CA GLU A 345 -22.76 -30.29 -61.05
C GLU A 345 -22.39 -31.72 -61.46
N ILE A 346 -22.00 -32.58 -60.51
CA ILE A 346 -21.74 -34.01 -60.74
C ILE A 346 -22.99 -34.72 -61.28
N LYS A 347 -24.16 -34.49 -60.66
CA LYS A 347 -25.42 -35.10 -61.11
C LYS A 347 -25.82 -34.67 -62.52
N LYS A 348 -25.67 -33.39 -62.86
CA LYS A 348 -25.94 -32.87 -64.21
C LYS A 348 -25.03 -33.51 -65.25
N LEU A 349 -23.74 -33.65 -64.93
CA LEU A 349 -22.78 -34.30 -65.82
C LEU A 349 -23.12 -35.80 -66.00
N GLN A 350 -23.46 -36.51 -64.91
CA GLN A 350 -23.90 -37.91 -64.97
C GLN A 350 -25.14 -38.11 -65.83
N GLN A 351 -26.10 -37.19 -65.78
CA GLN A 351 -27.31 -37.25 -66.61
C GLN A 351 -26.97 -37.10 -68.10
N ARG A 352 -26.11 -36.14 -68.45
CA ARG A 352 -25.66 -35.94 -69.85
C ARG A 352 -24.85 -37.12 -70.39
N ILE A 353 -24.06 -37.79 -69.55
CA ILE A 353 -23.35 -39.03 -69.92
C ILE A 353 -24.35 -40.14 -70.28
N ARG A 354 -25.46 -40.26 -69.51
CA ARG A 354 -26.51 -41.24 -69.79
C ARG A 354 -27.30 -40.94 -71.06
N GLU A 355 -27.38 -39.67 -71.44
CA GLU A 355 -28.07 -39.18 -72.66
C GLU A 355 -27.20 -39.29 -73.93
N GLY A 356 -25.95 -39.78 -73.83
CA GLY A 356 -25.11 -40.14 -74.98
C GLY A 356 -24.32 -39.00 -75.62
N ASP A 357 -23.98 -37.95 -74.86
CA ASP A 357 -23.21 -36.81 -75.37
C ASP A 357 -21.69 -37.11 -75.39
N ASP A 358 -21.10 -37.19 -76.58
CA ASP A 358 -19.69 -37.54 -76.81
C ASP A 358 -18.70 -36.39 -76.53
N LYS A 359 -19.16 -35.18 -76.16
CA LYS A 359 -18.31 -34.00 -75.92
C LYS A 359 -18.01 -33.69 -74.45
N ILE A 360 -18.19 -34.67 -73.56
CA ILE A 360 -18.16 -34.47 -72.09
C ILE A 360 -16.74 -34.36 -71.51
N THR A 361 -15.70 -34.81 -72.23
CA THR A 361 -14.33 -34.96 -71.69
C THR A 361 -13.75 -33.66 -71.11
N LYS A 362 -13.98 -32.51 -71.76
CA LYS A 362 -13.45 -31.21 -71.28
C LYS A 362 -14.18 -30.71 -70.02
N GLU A 363 -15.50 -30.88 -69.97
CA GLU A 363 -16.31 -30.49 -68.82
C GLU A 363 -16.02 -31.39 -67.60
N PHE A 364 -15.79 -32.68 -67.83
CA PHE A 364 -15.36 -33.62 -66.80
C PHE A 364 -14.03 -33.19 -66.17
N LEU A 365 -13.03 -32.80 -66.98
CA LEU A 365 -11.74 -32.32 -66.47
C LEU A 365 -11.86 -31.03 -65.65
N VAL A 366 -12.75 -30.10 -66.05
CA VAL A 366 -13.03 -28.88 -65.29
C VAL A 366 -13.68 -29.21 -63.95
N LEU A 367 -14.67 -30.11 -63.93
CA LEU A 367 -15.31 -30.56 -62.71
C LEU A 367 -14.32 -31.27 -61.78
N LEU A 368 -13.44 -32.11 -62.33
CA LEU A 368 -12.40 -32.80 -61.57
C LEU A 368 -11.41 -31.81 -60.93
N SER A 369 -11.05 -30.73 -61.63
CA SER A 369 -10.25 -29.63 -61.07
C SER A 369 -10.96 -28.90 -59.91
N LYS A 370 -12.28 -28.63 -60.05
CA LYS A 370 -13.08 -28.07 -58.94
C LYS A 370 -13.14 -29.00 -57.74
N ILE A 371 -13.36 -30.31 -57.95
CA ILE A 371 -13.36 -31.33 -56.90
C ILE A 371 -12.01 -31.34 -56.16
N VAL A 372 -10.88 -31.36 -56.89
CA VAL A 372 -9.55 -31.33 -56.28
C VAL A 372 -9.33 -30.06 -55.46
N SER A 373 -9.81 -28.91 -55.95
CA SER A 373 -9.70 -27.64 -55.24
C SER A 373 -10.52 -27.64 -53.94
N SER A 374 -11.76 -28.12 -53.97
CA SER A 374 -12.60 -28.22 -52.77
C SER A 374 -12.11 -29.27 -51.78
N ILE A 375 -11.49 -30.36 -52.24
CA ILE A 375 -10.81 -31.33 -51.36
C ILE A 375 -9.61 -30.67 -50.66
N LYS A 376 -8.82 -29.84 -51.37
CA LYS A 376 -7.70 -29.09 -50.76
C LYS A 376 -8.19 -28.08 -49.73
N GLU A 377 -9.26 -27.35 -50.04
CA GLU A 377 -9.89 -26.40 -49.09
C GLU A 377 -10.45 -27.12 -47.87
N ASN A 378 -11.12 -28.26 -48.06
CA ASN A 378 -11.64 -29.06 -46.95
C ASN A 378 -10.53 -29.66 -46.10
N LYS A 379 -9.44 -30.15 -46.71
CA LYS A 379 -8.27 -30.59 -45.96
C LYS A 379 -7.68 -29.45 -45.12
N LYS A 380 -7.61 -28.24 -45.67
CA LYS A 380 -7.17 -27.05 -44.93
C LYS A 380 -8.11 -26.71 -43.77
N TYR A 381 -9.42 -26.71 -44.01
CA TYR A 381 -10.45 -26.50 -42.98
C TYR A 381 -10.35 -27.54 -41.85
N ILE A 382 -10.22 -28.83 -42.19
CA ILE A 382 -10.07 -29.91 -41.20
C ILE A 382 -8.79 -29.73 -40.39
N CYS A 383 -7.66 -29.39 -41.03
CA CYS A 383 -6.41 -29.10 -40.31
C CYS A 383 -6.56 -27.90 -39.35
N GLU A 384 -7.16 -26.79 -39.82
CA GLU A 384 -7.45 -25.61 -38.99
C GLU A 384 -8.36 -25.98 -37.80
N ARG A 385 -9.36 -26.84 -38.01
CA ARG A 385 -10.28 -27.32 -36.97
C ARG A 385 -9.62 -28.28 -35.97
N ILE A 386 -8.71 -29.15 -36.43
CA ILE A 386 -7.93 -30.03 -35.55
C ILE A 386 -7.00 -29.18 -34.67
N VAL A 387 -6.30 -28.20 -35.27
CA VAL A 387 -5.45 -27.26 -34.53
C VAL A 387 -6.26 -26.44 -33.52
N SER A 388 -7.43 -25.91 -33.91
CA SER A 388 -8.29 -25.17 -32.96
C SER A 388 -8.84 -26.06 -31.84
N THR A 389 -9.06 -27.34 -32.12
CA THR A 389 -9.49 -28.32 -31.09
C THR A 389 -8.34 -28.71 -30.15
N GLN A 390 -7.11 -28.80 -30.66
CA GLN A 390 -5.89 -29.08 -29.87
C GLN A 390 -5.44 -27.84 -29.05
N ASN A 391 -5.64 -26.63 -29.56
CA ASN A 391 -5.33 -25.37 -28.90
C ASN A 391 -6.37 -24.91 -27.86
N LYS A 392 -7.38 -25.73 -27.53
CA LYS A 392 -8.33 -25.46 -26.43
C LYS A 392 -7.69 -25.30 -25.05
N ASN A 393 -6.39 -25.61 -24.93
CA ASN A 393 -5.60 -25.40 -23.73
C ASN A 393 -4.94 -24.02 -23.67
N ILE A 394 -5.18 -23.11 -24.62
CA ILE A 394 -4.74 -21.72 -24.48
C ILE A 394 -5.56 -21.11 -23.34
N PRO A 395 -4.90 -20.63 -22.28
CA PRO A 395 -5.63 -20.15 -21.12
C PRO A 395 -6.41 -18.87 -21.38
N ASN A 396 -7.61 -18.79 -20.80
CA ASN A 396 -8.59 -17.72 -21.02
C ASN A 396 -8.22 -16.36 -20.38
N SER A 397 -7.00 -16.19 -19.86
CA SER A 397 -6.62 -14.96 -19.14
C SER A 397 -5.10 -14.73 -19.16
N ILE A 398 -4.72 -13.47 -19.35
CA ILE A 398 -3.35 -12.99 -19.15
C ILE A 398 -2.96 -12.89 -17.67
N PHE A 399 -3.92 -12.89 -16.75
CA PHE A 399 -3.66 -12.70 -15.33
C PHE A 399 -3.35 -14.04 -14.64
N PRO A 400 -2.34 -14.10 -13.75
CA PRO A 400 -2.11 -15.27 -12.88
C PRO A 400 -3.33 -15.60 -12.02
N LYS A 401 -3.50 -16.87 -11.61
CA LYS A 401 -4.67 -17.32 -10.83
C LYS A 401 -4.91 -16.50 -9.55
N GLN A 402 -3.87 -16.29 -8.75
CA GLN A 402 -3.96 -15.48 -7.53
C GLN A 402 -4.41 -14.04 -7.83
N LEU A 403 -3.88 -13.44 -8.89
CA LEU A 403 -4.29 -12.10 -9.29
C LEU A 403 -5.74 -12.05 -9.78
N GLN A 404 -6.23 -13.08 -10.49
CA GLN A 404 -7.64 -13.16 -10.87
C GLN A 404 -8.56 -13.18 -9.65
N GLU A 405 -8.19 -13.89 -8.58
CA GLU A 405 -8.94 -13.90 -7.32
C GLU A 405 -8.93 -12.52 -6.65
N ASN A 406 -7.76 -11.88 -6.57
CA ASN A 406 -7.61 -10.52 -6.05
C ASN A 406 -8.47 -9.52 -6.84
N ILE A 407 -8.46 -9.58 -8.18
CA ILE A 407 -9.25 -8.72 -9.06
C ILE A 407 -10.76 -8.93 -8.83
N ARG A 408 -11.21 -10.18 -8.68
CA ARG A 408 -12.63 -10.46 -8.40
C ARG A 408 -13.08 -9.85 -7.07
N LYS A 409 -12.28 -10.01 -6.01
CA LYS A 409 -12.59 -9.41 -4.70
C LYS A 409 -12.52 -7.88 -4.72
N LEU A 410 -11.58 -7.31 -5.46
CA LEU A 410 -11.49 -5.87 -5.69
C LEU A 410 -12.75 -5.32 -6.38
N ILE A 411 -13.25 -5.99 -7.41
CA ILE A 411 -14.51 -5.64 -8.08
C ILE A 411 -15.68 -5.77 -7.11
N GLU A 412 -15.73 -6.83 -6.32
CA GLU A 412 -16.76 -7.07 -5.30
C GLU A 412 -16.82 -5.91 -4.28
N TYR A 413 -15.72 -5.58 -3.62
CA TYR A 413 -15.68 -4.50 -2.63
C TYR A 413 -16.01 -3.13 -3.24
N ARG A 414 -15.51 -2.84 -4.45
CA ARG A 414 -15.85 -1.61 -5.17
C ARG A 414 -17.34 -1.52 -5.49
N ASN A 415 -17.97 -2.63 -5.88
CA ASN A 415 -19.40 -2.67 -6.14
C ASN A 415 -20.23 -2.51 -4.85
N MET A 416 -19.80 -3.10 -3.74
CA MET A 416 -20.47 -2.95 -2.44
C MET A 416 -20.56 -1.48 -2.00
N VAL A 417 -19.45 -0.72 -2.12
CA VAL A 417 -19.43 0.72 -1.83
C VAL A 417 -20.32 1.49 -2.80
N SER A 418 -20.25 1.18 -4.10
CA SER A 418 -20.95 1.93 -5.15
C SER A 418 -22.47 1.78 -5.08
N HIS A 419 -22.97 0.63 -4.62
CA HIS A 419 -24.40 0.33 -4.54
C HIS A 419 -25.03 0.63 -3.17
N ARG A 420 -24.31 1.27 -2.24
CA ARG A 420 -24.77 1.52 -0.85
C ARG A 420 -25.33 0.26 -0.18
N GLY A 421 -24.74 -0.91 -0.46
CA GLY A 421 -25.19 -2.16 0.15
C GLY A 421 -24.99 -2.12 1.66
N GLU A 422 -25.93 -2.67 2.43
CA GLU A 422 -25.93 -2.76 3.91
C GLU A 422 -24.78 -3.59 4.52
N SER A 423 -23.81 -4.01 3.70
CA SER A 423 -22.59 -4.70 4.14
C SER A 423 -21.71 -3.77 4.98
N HIS A 424 -21.37 -4.20 6.19
CA HIS A 424 -20.41 -3.52 7.06
C HIS A 424 -19.02 -3.57 6.41
N ILE A 425 -18.65 -2.48 5.72
CA ILE A 425 -17.30 -2.26 5.21
C ILE A 425 -16.47 -1.64 6.34
N GLY A 426 -15.50 -2.39 6.83
CA GLY A 426 -14.60 -1.97 7.90
C GLY A 426 -13.15 -1.80 7.43
N GLU A 427 -12.28 -1.64 8.42
CA GLU A 427 -10.84 -1.56 8.25
C GLU A 427 -10.25 -2.76 7.49
N PRO A 428 -10.62 -4.03 7.78
CA PRO A 428 -10.03 -5.18 7.09
C PRO A 428 -10.35 -5.22 5.59
N GLU A 429 -11.57 -4.82 5.19
CA GLU A 429 -11.97 -4.74 3.79
C GLU A 429 -11.17 -3.66 3.05
N ALA A 430 -10.91 -2.50 3.69
CA ALA A 430 -10.10 -1.44 3.10
C ALA A 430 -8.65 -1.90 2.88
N LEU A 431 -8.03 -2.51 3.89
CA LEU A 431 -6.67 -3.07 3.79
C LEU A 431 -6.57 -4.13 2.68
N LYS A 432 -7.52 -5.07 2.63
CA LYS A 432 -7.57 -6.12 1.58
C LYS A 432 -7.76 -5.51 0.19
N THR A 433 -8.62 -4.51 0.05
CA THR A 433 -8.85 -3.80 -1.23
C THR A 433 -7.58 -3.15 -1.75
N VAL A 434 -6.84 -2.45 -0.88
CA VAL A 434 -5.58 -1.80 -1.23
C VAL A 434 -4.56 -2.84 -1.66
N TYR A 435 -4.41 -3.93 -0.91
CA TYR A 435 -3.55 -5.05 -1.31
C TYR A 435 -3.89 -5.63 -2.68
N TYR A 436 -5.17 -5.85 -2.99
CA TYR A 436 -5.58 -6.34 -4.31
C TYR A 436 -5.24 -5.35 -5.43
N CYS A 437 -5.33 -4.05 -5.16
CA CYS A 437 -4.90 -3.01 -6.09
C CYS A 437 -3.37 -2.99 -6.26
N ILE A 438 -2.60 -2.99 -5.17
CA ILE A 438 -1.14 -2.94 -5.22
C ILE A 438 -0.57 -4.19 -5.92
N THR A 439 -1.13 -5.38 -5.69
CA THR A 439 -0.70 -6.59 -6.41
C THR A 439 -0.95 -6.50 -7.92
N LEU A 440 -2.04 -5.87 -8.37
CA LEU A 440 -2.27 -5.56 -9.79
C LEU A 440 -1.21 -4.59 -10.34
N ILE A 441 -0.90 -3.53 -9.60
CA ILE A 441 0.08 -2.51 -9.98
C ILE A 441 1.48 -3.12 -10.13
N LEU A 442 1.93 -3.87 -9.11
CA LEU A 442 3.24 -4.51 -9.08
C LEU A 442 3.36 -5.55 -10.20
N TRP A 443 2.32 -6.37 -10.41
CA TRP A 443 2.26 -7.31 -11.53
C TRP A 443 2.40 -6.60 -12.88
N TRP A 444 1.62 -5.53 -13.11
CA TRP A 444 1.65 -4.84 -14.40
C TRP A 444 3.00 -4.16 -14.67
N ASN A 445 3.59 -3.54 -13.65
CA ASN A 445 4.92 -2.95 -13.76
C ASN A 445 5.97 -4.00 -14.13
N ARG A 446 5.94 -5.17 -13.47
CA ARG A 446 6.83 -6.29 -13.79
C ARG A 446 6.61 -6.81 -15.21
N GLU A 447 5.36 -7.01 -15.65
CA GLU A 447 5.09 -7.52 -17.00
C GLU A 447 5.56 -6.55 -18.10
N LYS A 448 5.39 -5.24 -17.91
CA LYS A 448 5.90 -4.23 -18.86
C LYS A 448 7.41 -4.32 -19.07
N GLU A 449 8.17 -4.63 -18.02
CA GLU A 449 9.63 -4.77 -18.09
C GLU A 449 10.07 -6.06 -18.79
N LEU A 450 9.27 -7.13 -18.67
CA LEU A 450 9.59 -8.44 -19.23
C LEU A 450 9.24 -8.56 -20.72
N ILE A 451 8.33 -7.73 -21.24
CA ILE A 451 7.91 -7.76 -22.65
C ILE A 451 8.90 -6.96 -23.50
N ASP A 452 9.45 -7.59 -24.55
CA ASP A 452 10.20 -6.86 -25.57
C ASP A 452 9.25 -6.16 -26.55
N TRP A 453 8.83 -4.95 -26.18
CA TRP A 453 7.97 -4.11 -27.01
C TRP A 453 8.56 -3.77 -28.38
N LYS A 454 9.89 -3.84 -28.57
CA LYS A 454 10.53 -3.56 -29.86
C LYS A 454 10.35 -4.72 -30.83
N LYS A 455 10.43 -5.96 -30.33
CA LYS A 455 10.21 -7.18 -31.10
C LYS A 455 8.75 -7.29 -31.56
N HIS A 456 7.81 -6.93 -30.69
CA HIS A 456 6.37 -7.10 -30.94
C HIS A 456 5.67 -5.83 -31.45
N LYS A 457 6.42 -4.92 -32.09
CA LYS A 457 5.90 -3.62 -32.56
C LYS A 457 4.65 -3.68 -33.42
N VAL A 458 4.30 -4.83 -34.01
CA VAL A 458 3.14 -4.95 -34.91
C VAL A 458 2.15 -6.04 -34.47
N ASN A 459 2.55 -6.98 -33.62
CA ASN A 459 1.73 -8.18 -33.35
C ASN A 459 1.26 -8.27 -31.89
N THR A 460 0.05 -7.76 -31.62
CA THR A 460 -0.62 -7.87 -30.30
C THR A 460 -0.83 -9.31 -29.86
N GLN A 461 -1.07 -10.23 -30.80
CA GLN A 461 -1.27 -11.65 -30.48
C GLN A 461 -0.01 -12.28 -29.87
N GLU A 462 1.17 -11.98 -30.40
CA GLU A 462 2.44 -12.50 -29.86
C GLU A 462 2.68 -12.03 -28.43
N VAL A 463 2.37 -10.77 -28.12
CA VAL A 463 2.49 -10.22 -26.75
C VAL A 463 1.55 -10.96 -25.80
N ILE A 464 0.29 -11.12 -26.19
CA ILE A 464 -0.71 -11.80 -25.36
C ILE A 464 -0.35 -13.27 -25.15
N GLU A 465 0.10 -13.97 -26.17
CA GLU A 465 0.57 -15.35 -26.06
C GLU A 465 1.78 -15.48 -25.13
N GLU A 466 2.73 -14.54 -25.20
CA GLU A 466 3.91 -14.53 -24.32
C GLU A 466 3.53 -14.33 -22.86
N ILE A 467 2.68 -13.34 -22.56
CA ILE A 467 2.18 -13.07 -21.20
C ILE A 467 1.40 -14.29 -20.68
N THR A 468 0.50 -14.82 -21.49
CA THR A 468 -0.38 -15.94 -21.11
C THR A 468 0.43 -17.19 -20.79
N LYS A 469 1.45 -17.51 -21.62
CA LYS A 469 2.39 -18.61 -21.35
C LYS A 469 3.12 -18.40 -20.03
N ARG A 470 3.76 -17.23 -19.83
CA ARG A 470 4.53 -16.92 -18.62
C ARG A 470 3.71 -17.07 -17.35
N ASN A 471 2.49 -16.53 -17.35
CA ASN A 471 1.62 -16.51 -16.17
C ASN A 471 0.96 -17.87 -15.87
N HIS A 472 0.96 -18.79 -16.82
CA HIS A 472 0.47 -20.16 -16.61
C HIS A 472 1.55 -21.14 -16.17
N PHE A 473 2.79 -20.98 -16.64
CA PHE A 473 3.90 -21.85 -16.22
C PHE A 473 4.41 -21.54 -14.80
N ASN A 474 4.24 -20.30 -14.32
CA ASN A 474 4.61 -19.90 -12.95
C ASN A 474 3.51 -20.14 -11.90
N SER A 475 2.45 -20.87 -12.25
CA SER A 475 1.31 -21.18 -11.36
C SER A 475 1.38 -22.57 -10.70
N ASN A 476 2.51 -23.26 -10.84
CA ASN A 476 2.90 -24.48 -10.11
C ASN A 476 4.10 -24.16 -9.22
#